data_AF-A0ABD0NKB6-F1
#
_entry.id   AF-A0ABD0NKB6-F1
#
_cell.length_a   1.000
_cell.length_b   1.000
_cell.length_c   1.000
_cell.angle_alpha   90.00
_cell.angle_beta   90.00
_cell.angle_gamma   90.00
#
_symmetry.space_group_name_H-M   'P 1'
#
loop_
_entity.id
_entity.type
_entity.pdbx_description
1 polymer ?
#
loop_
_entity_poly.entity_id
_entity_poly.type
_entity_poly.pdbx_seq_one_letter_code
_entity_poly.pdbx_strand_id
1 'polypeptide(L)'
;ILHKGSGENIFLSQQQPPIINSIMGNGRRRSISCPSCSGMAEGNKLLAPMAVACDGEGNLYVGDLNFVRRVYPSLNTTAVLEL
;
A
#
# COMPACT_ATOMS: atom_id res chain seq x y z
N ILE A 1 -23.29 2.06 4.90
CA ILE A 1 -24.65 1.47 4.84
C ILE A 1 -25.45 2.32 3.87
N LEU A 2 -26.19 1.71 2.95
CA LEU A 2 -27.07 2.40 2.01
C LEU A 2 -28.52 2.24 2.47
N HIS A 3 -29.20 3.35 2.74
CA HIS A 3 -30.62 3.40 3.08
C HIS A 3 -31.45 3.69 1.82
N LYS A 4 -32.28 2.75 1.38
CA LYS A 4 -33.11 2.90 0.17
C LYS A 4 -34.46 3.52 0.51
N GLY A 5 -35.04 4.30 -0.42
CA GLY A 5 -36.39 4.86 -0.27
C GLY A 5 -37.51 3.81 -0.15
N SER A 6 -37.22 2.54 -0.47
CA SER A 6 -38.09 1.39 -0.23
C SER A 6 -38.10 0.89 1.23
N GLY A 7 -37.25 1.46 2.11
CA GLY A 7 -37.08 1.00 3.49
C GLY A 7 -36.02 -0.10 3.68
N GLU A 8 -35.37 -0.55 2.60
CA GLU A 8 -34.31 -1.55 2.66
C GLU A 8 -32.96 -0.93 3.04
N ASN A 9 -32.18 -1.62 3.89
CA ASN A 9 -30.83 -1.23 4.28
C ASN A 9 -29.81 -2.22 3.71
N ILE A 10 -28.83 -1.72 2.95
CA ILE A 10 -27.72 -2.53 2.43
C ILE A 10 -26.44 -2.22 3.21
N PHE A 11 -25.87 -3.24 3.84
CA PHE A 11 -24.66 -3.11 4.65
C PHE A 11 -23.42 -3.45 3.82
N LEU A 12 -23.00 -2.50 2.97
CA LEU A 12 -21.92 -2.68 1.99
C LEU A 12 -20.66 -3.37 2.57
N SER A 13 -20.15 -2.91 3.71
CA SER A 13 -18.94 -3.46 4.33
C SER A 13 -19.12 -4.84 4.98
N GLN A 14 -20.35 -5.29 5.24
CA GLN A 14 -20.64 -6.55 5.94
C GLN A 14 -21.19 -7.63 4.99
N GLN A 15 -21.88 -7.21 3.94
CA GLN A 15 -22.61 -8.10 3.03
C GLN A 15 -21.94 -8.22 1.65
N GLN A 16 -21.10 -7.26 1.24
CA GLN A 16 -20.38 -7.37 -0.03
C GLN A 16 -19.04 -8.11 0.15
N PRO A 17 -18.59 -8.86 -0.87
CA PRO A 17 -17.27 -9.48 -0.85
C PRO A 17 -16.15 -8.44 -0.67
N PRO A 18 -15.05 -8.79 0.03
CA PRO A 18 -13.87 -7.92 0.12
C PRO A 18 -13.27 -7.61 -1.25
N ILE A 19 -12.77 -6.38 -1.42
CA ILE A 19 -12.06 -5.94 -2.62
C ILE A 19 -10.55 -6.00 -2.36
N ILE A 20 -9.80 -6.59 -3.28
CA ILE A 20 -8.33 -6.66 -3.24
C ILE A 20 -7.77 -5.68 -4.27
N ASN A 21 -6.84 -4.82 -3.85
CA ASN A 21 -6.18 -3.82 -4.70
C ASN A 21 -4.66 -3.85 -4.50
N SER A 22 -3.91 -3.37 -5.50
CA SER A 22 -2.47 -3.11 -5.38
C SER A 22 -2.24 -1.65 -4.96
N ILE A 23 -1.49 -1.45 -3.87
CA ILE A 23 -1.11 -0.10 -3.39
C ILE A 23 0.33 0.29 -3.75
N MET A 24 1.17 -0.71 -4.08
CA MET A 24 2.56 -0.54 -4.48
C MET A 24 3.02 -1.74 -5.30
N GLY A 25 3.96 -1.52 -6.22
CA GLY A 25 4.45 -2.54 -7.13
C GLY A 25 3.67 -2.57 -8.45
N ASN A 26 4.34 -3.08 -9.49
CA ASN A 26 3.81 -3.20 -10.85
C ASN A 26 4.24 -4.52 -11.53
N GLY A 27 4.65 -5.53 -10.73
CA GLY A 27 5.14 -6.81 -11.23
C GLY A 27 6.56 -6.77 -11.81
N ARG A 28 7.22 -5.61 -11.91
CA ARG A 28 8.61 -5.50 -12.39
C ARG A 28 9.57 -5.19 -11.24
N ARG A 29 10.72 -5.86 -11.24
CA ARG A 29 11.79 -5.61 -10.27
C ARG A 29 12.42 -4.24 -10.50
N ARG A 30 12.69 -3.50 -9.43
CA ARG A 30 13.54 -2.29 -9.47
C ARG A 30 15.03 -2.66 -9.52
N SER A 31 15.90 -1.68 -9.81
CA SER A 31 17.34 -1.82 -9.61
C SER A 31 17.68 -1.83 -8.12
N ILE A 32 18.84 -2.41 -7.78
CA ILE A 32 19.33 -2.48 -6.39
C ILE A 32 19.48 -1.07 -5.77
N SER A 33 19.92 -0.09 -6.57
CA SER A 33 20.18 1.30 -6.17
C SER A 33 18.94 2.20 -5.99
N CYS A 34 17.75 1.73 -6.36
CA CYS A 34 16.48 2.41 -6.04
C CYS A 34 16.35 3.91 -6.42
N PRO A 35 16.81 4.40 -7.60
CA PRO A 35 16.90 5.84 -7.89
C PRO A 35 15.55 6.58 -7.97
N SER A 36 14.44 5.85 -8.08
CA SER A 36 13.08 6.40 -8.22
C SER A 36 12.11 5.78 -7.22
N CYS A 37 12.62 5.41 -6.04
CA CYS A 37 11.82 4.76 -5.01
C CYS A 37 11.07 5.71 -4.08
N SER A 38 11.30 7.01 -4.21
CA SER A 38 10.51 8.05 -3.55
C SER A 38 9.51 8.67 -4.53
N GLY A 39 8.30 9.00 -4.06
CA GLY A 39 7.21 9.53 -4.87
C GLY A 39 5.90 8.78 -4.65
N MET A 40 5.03 8.69 -5.66
CA MET A 40 3.78 7.94 -5.55
C MET A 40 4.06 6.45 -5.33
N ALA A 41 3.30 5.82 -4.42
CA ALA A 41 3.43 4.40 -4.10
C ALA A 41 2.84 3.51 -5.21
N GLU A 42 1.70 3.92 -5.78
CA GLU A 42 1.03 3.20 -6.85
C GLU A 42 1.98 2.97 -8.04
N GLY A 43 2.14 1.70 -8.43
CA GLY A 43 3.02 1.32 -9.52
C GLY A 43 4.52 1.47 -9.24
N ASN A 44 4.93 1.95 -8.06
CA ASN A 44 6.33 2.08 -7.69
C ASN A 44 6.97 0.71 -7.56
N LYS A 45 8.07 0.48 -8.29
CA LYS A 45 8.68 -0.85 -8.42
C LYS A 45 9.21 -1.33 -7.06
N LEU A 46 8.98 -2.60 -6.80
CA LEU A 46 9.53 -3.34 -5.66
C LEU A 46 10.61 -4.31 -6.14
N LEU A 47 11.50 -4.75 -5.25
CA LEU A 47 12.50 -5.76 -5.53
C LEU A 47 12.09 -7.12 -4.97
N ALA A 48 11.84 -7.19 -3.67
CA ALA A 48 11.32 -8.37 -2.96
C ALA A 48 10.74 -7.94 -1.60
N PRO A 49 9.42 -7.65 -1.53
CA PRO A 49 8.78 -7.29 -0.26
C PRO A 49 8.69 -8.52 0.66
N MET A 50 9.44 -8.52 1.76
CA MET A 50 9.54 -9.65 2.69
C MET A 50 8.91 -9.38 4.07
N ALA A 51 8.67 -8.12 4.40
CA ALA A 51 8.09 -7.72 5.68
C ALA A 51 7.18 -6.50 5.53
N VAL A 52 6.15 -6.43 6.37
CA VAL A 52 5.25 -5.28 6.49
C VAL A 52 4.98 -4.96 7.96
N ALA A 53 4.87 -3.67 8.30
CA ALA A 53 4.46 -3.20 9.61
C ALA A 53 3.71 -1.87 9.49
N CYS A 54 2.83 -1.54 10.43
CA CYS A 54 2.15 -0.25 10.48
C CYS A 54 2.41 0.48 11.80
N ASP A 55 2.42 1.81 11.78
CA ASP A 55 2.49 2.63 12.99
C ASP A 55 1.11 3.22 13.36
N GLY A 56 1.03 3.84 14.54
CA GLY A 56 -0.18 4.48 15.04
C GLY A 56 -0.64 5.72 14.26
N GLU A 57 0.21 6.24 13.38
CA GLU A 57 -0.11 7.36 12.47
C GLU A 57 -0.68 6.88 11.12
N GLY A 58 -0.76 5.55 10.90
CA GLY A 58 -1.32 4.96 9.69
C GLY A 58 -0.32 4.79 8.54
N ASN A 59 0.99 4.90 8.79
CA ASN A 59 2.00 4.62 7.78
C ASN A 59 2.24 3.11 7.67
N LEU A 60 2.52 2.63 6.45
CA LEU A 60 2.91 1.26 6.17
C LEU A 60 4.41 1.20 5.85
N TYR A 61 5.17 0.40 6.58
CA TYR A 61 6.58 0.13 6.33
C TYR A 61 6.70 -1.17 5.55
N VAL A 62 7.40 -1.12 4.43
CA VAL A 62 7.65 -2.25 3.53
C VAL A 62 9.14 -2.57 3.56
N GLY A 63 9.50 -3.76 4.04
CA GLY A 63 10.85 -4.30 3.92
C GLY A 63 11.05 -4.87 2.52
N ASP A 64 11.57 -4.05 1.61
CA ASP A 64 11.77 -4.36 0.19
C ASP A 64 13.23 -4.74 -0.09
N LEU A 65 13.64 -5.91 0.42
CA LEU A 65 15.02 -6.42 0.42
C LEU A 65 16.02 -5.46 1.09
N ASN A 66 16.80 -4.70 0.31
CA ASN A 66 17.86 -3.83 0.78
C ASN A 66 17.37 -2.45 1.24
N PHE A 67 16.08 -2.18 1.12
CA PHE A 67 15.47 -0.94 1.59
C PHE A 67 14.27 -1.20 2.50
N VAL A 68 14.16 -0.41 3.56
CA VAL A 68 12.87 -0.21 4.25
C VAL A 68 12.23 1.05 3.68
N ARG A 69 10.99 0.93 3.23
CA ARG A 69 10.24 2.01 2.59
C ARG A 69 9.01 2.34 3.42
N ARG A 70 8.83 3.61 3.76
CA ARG A 70 7.59 4.10 4.38
C ARG A 70 6.61 4.48 3.29
N VAL A 71 5.37 4.07 3.41
CA VAL A 71 4.21 4.48 2.61
C VAL A 71 3.30 5.27 3.53
N TYR A 72 3.06 6.54 3.18
CA TYR A 72 2.25 7.46 3.95
C TYR A 72 0.76 7.26 3.64
N PRO A 73 -0.16 7.69 4.52
CA PRO A 73 -1.59 7.75 4.22
C PRO A 73 -1.94 8.57 2.96
N SER A 74 -1.06 9.50 2.56
CA SER A 74 -1.16 10.25 1.30
C SER A 74 -0.78 9.44 0.05
N LEU A 75 -0.46 8.16 0.21
CA LEU A 75 0.00 7.24 -0.85
C LEU A 75 1.31 7.64 -1.52
N ASN A 76 2.09 8.51 -0.88
CA ASN A 76 3.50 8.70 -1.22
C ASN A 76 4.38 7.69 -0.47
N THR A 77 5.58 7.46 -0.98
CA THR A 77 6.59 6.61 -0.37
C THR A 77 7.96 7.28 -0.38
N THR A 78 8.76 6.94 0.62
CA THR A 78 10.18 7.29 0.72
C THR A 78 10.96 6.11 1.29
N ALA A 79 12.24 5.99 0.90
CA ALA A 79 13.17 5.11 1.59
C ALA A 79 13.54 5.72 2.94
N VAL A 80 13.47 4.91 4.01
CA VAL A 80 13.80 5.34 5.39
C VAL A 80 15.01 4.62 5.96
N LEU A 81 15.42 3.50 5.35
CA LEU A 81 16.64 2.77 5.68
C LEU A 81 17.17 2.04 4.45
N GLU A 82 18.48 2.03 4.27
CA GLU A 82 19.23 1.18 3.33
C GLU A 82 20.20 0.29 4.13
N LEU A 83 20.33 -0.98 3.74
CA LEU A 83 21.18 -1.99 4.38
C LEU A 83 22.49 -2.21 3.62
#